data_AF-A0A9P6YRP7-F1
#
_entry.id   AF-A0A9P6YRP7-F1
#
_cell.length_a   1.000
_cell.length_b   1.000
_cell.length_c   1.000
_cell.angle_alpha   90.00
_cell.angle_beta   90.00
_cell.angle_gamma   90.00
#
_symmetry.space_group_name_H-M   'P 1'
#
loop_
_entity.id
_entity.type
_entity.pdbx_description
1 polymer ?
#
loop_
_entity_poly.entity_id
_entity_poly.type
_entity_poly.pdbx_seq_one_letter_code
_entity_poly.pdbx_strand_id
1 'polypeptide(L)'
;MQCTNFIGSVTDQRLRSLNAKASAIAQATTNGADDQETICATDTHNNDYTSFHDNPWFFRGNNITRMFKDYQSVVHGLINKYTTLPLELYLNELAALTHILVLNKHQHSSIVMKAFLAELLDELIELLPSESMNYNLDFNDQHYMTLTRTITNLSMSSTTREQAILELTAMSADMEYGPRRLIRGITNLIQKLPNTPLKDSNDVSEIEIWSTYFDPLLLCLICDPNRLVHLCWANVIPTEGGKSRPDAIIAKKQQLEYEGSIGHGEVKVNQGNASKYLLCMDTFHLAVFNKNAIDVNKLNGLLAFQIRGFNDTFFVSRLVTNGIYAFFEIACLRFP
;
A
#
# COMPACT_ATOMS: atom_id res chain seq x y z
N MET A 1 48.33 9.76 -13.15
CA MET A 1 48.14 9.02 -14.41
C MET A 1 47.37 7.75 -14.06
N GLN A 2 46.19 7.59 -14.68
CA GLN A 2 45.31 6.41 -14.78
C GLN A 2 44.94 5.62 -13.52
N CYS A 3 43.65 5.69 -13.17
CA CYS A 3 42.81 4.49 -12.98
C CYS A 3 41.33 4.90 -13.11
N THR A 4 40.78 4.73 -14.32
CA THR A 4 39.35 4.78 -14.63
C THR A 4 38.91 3.41 -15.09
N ASN A 5 37.69 3.02 -14.70
CA ASN A 5 36.83 1.93 -15.22
C ASN A 5 36.71 0.69 -14.32
N PHE A 6 35.69 0.66 -13.45
CA PHE A 6 35.01 -0.60 -13.09
C PHE A 6 33.57 -0.52 -12.53
N ILE A 7 32.87 0.63 -12.51
CA ILE A 7 31.54 0.73 -11.86
C ILE A 7 30.36 0.84 -12.86
N GLY A 8 30.63 0.88 -14.17
CA GLY A 8 29.61 1.15 -15.19
C GLY A 8 28.90 -0.06 -15.84
N SER A 9 29.35 -1.31 -15.68
CA SER A 9 28.82 -2.44 -16.48
C SER A 9 27.80 -3.32 -15.76
N VAL A 10 27.89 -3.47 -14.43
CA VAL A 10 27.05 -4.42 -13.68
C VAL A 10 25.62 -3.89 -13.47
N THR A 11 25.48 -2.58 -13.28
CA THR A 11 24.18 -1.90 -13.09
C THR A 11 23.38 -1.88 -14.39
N ASP A 12 24.06 -1.68 -15.51
CA ASP A 12 23.49 -1.58 -16.85
C ASP A 12 23.02 -2.97 -17.36
N GLN A 13 23.76 -4.02 -17.02
CA GLN A 13 23.40 -5.41 -17.33
C GLN A 13 22.23 -5.93 -16.47
N ARG A 14 22.12 -5.46 -15.21
CA ARG A 14 20.97 -5.71 -14.34
C ARG A 14 19.71 -4.97 -14.78
N LEU A 15 19.82 -3.72 -15.24
CA LEU A 15 18.72 -2.95 -15.83
C LEU A 15 18.16 -3.63 -17.08
N ARG A 16 19.04 -4.08 -18.00
CA ARG A 16 18.61 -4.82 -19.19
C ARG A 16 17.96 -6.16 -18.85
N SER A 17 18.44 -6.85 -17.81
CA SER A 17 17.83 -8.11 -17.34
C SER A 17 16.45 -7.92 -16.72
N LEU A 18 16.22 -6.81 -16.02
CA LEU A 18 14.92 -6.49 -15.40
C LEU A 18 13.89 -6.01 -16.44
N ASN A 19 14.31 -5.18 -17.41
CA ASN A 19 13.46 -4.76 -18.51
C ASN A 19 13.09 -5.93 -19.44
N ALA A 20 14.04 -6.83 -19.74
CA ALA A 20 13.74 -8.04 -20.51
C ALA A 20 12.75 -8.97 -19.79
N LYS A 21 12.77 -9.00 -18.45
CA LYS A 21 11.84 -9.79 -17.64
C LYS A 21 10.45 -9.17 -17.57
N ALA A 22 10.35 -7.85 -17.45
CA ALA A 22 9.06 -7.15 -17.50
C ALA A 22 8.38 -7.33 -18.87
N SER A 23 9.14 -7.22 -19.96
CA SER A 23 8.64 -7.48 -21.31
C SER A 23 8.27 -8.95 -21.55
N ALA A 24 9.04 -9.90 -20.99
CA ALA A 24 8.72 -11.33 -21.10
C ALA A 24 7.47 -11.73 -20.30
N ILE A 25 7.25 -11.12 -19.14
CA ILE A 25 6.02 -11.32 -18.35
C ILE A 25 4.81 -10.77 -19.12
N ALA A 26 4.93 -9.56 -19.70
CA ALA A 26 3.88 -8.98 -20.52
C ALA A 26 3.54 -9.83 -21.77
N GLN A 27 4.53 -10.46 -22.40
CA GLN A 27 4.33 -11.37 -23.54
C GLN A 27 3.76 -12.75 -23.15
N ALA A 28 4.09 -13.26 -21.96
CA ALA A 28 3.52 -14.51 -21.47
C ALA A 28 2.02 -14.37 -21.13
N THR A 29 1.58 -13.18 -20.71
CA THR A 29 0.16 -12.90 -20.44
C THR A 29 -0.66 -12.73 -21.72
N THR A 30 -0.05 -12.39 -22.86
CA THR A 30 -0.73 -12.28 -24.16
C THR A 30 -0.81 -13.60 -24.93
N ASN A 31 0.11 -14.54 -24.71
CA ASN A 31 0.20 -15.78 -25.50
C ASN A 31 -0.55 -16.98 -24.87
N GLY A 32 -1.12 -16.84 -23.68
CA GLY A 32 -1.86 -17.93 -23.01
C GLY A 32 -3.31 -18.13 -23.48
N ALA A 33 -3.71 -17.53 -24.60
CA ALA A 33 -5.11 -17.52 -25.08
C ALA A 33 -5.39 -18.44 -26.27
N ASP A 34 -4.37 -19.03 -26.92
CA ASP A 34 -4.56 -19.93 -28.05
C ASP A 34 -3.71 -21.18 -27.84
N ASP A 35 -4.36 -22.28 -27.41
CA ASP A 35 -4.06 -23.65 -27.82
C ASP A 35 -5.19 -24.57 -27.32
N GLN A 36 -6.09 -24.94 -28.25
CA GLN A 36 -7.06 -26.03 -28.07
C GLN A 36 -6.41 -27.35 -28.50
N GLU A 37 -6.45 -28.39 -27.65
CA GLU A 37 -6.43 -29.78 -28.12
C GLU A 37 -7.29 -30.72 -27.22
N THR A 38 -8.47 -31.05 -27.75
CA THR A 38 -9.10 -32.38 -27.88
C THR A 38 -9.17 -33.38 -26.71
N ILE A 39 -10.31 -33.33 -25.99
CA ILE A 39 -11.28 -34.38 -25.58
C ILE A 39 -10.80 -35.83 -25.32
N CYS A 40 -11.09 -36.36 -24.11
CA CYS A 40 -11.82 -37.63 -23.94
C CYS A 40 -12.57 -37.77 -22.59
N ALA A 41 -13.91 -37.79 -22.71
CA ALA A 41 -14.97 -38.49 -21.97
C ALA A 41 -15.10 -38.50 -20.41
N THR A 42 -16.28 -37.97 -20.01
CA THR A 42 -17.24 -38.38 -18.97
C THR A 42 -16.82 -38.33 -17.49
N ASP A 43 -17.39 -37.36 -16.76
CA ASP A 43 -18.39 -37.67 -15.73
C ASP A 43 -19.20 -36.43 -15.32
N THR A 44 -20.52 -36.59 -15.35
CA THR A 44 -21.55 -35.59 -15.01
C THR A 44 -21.57 -35.31 -13.51
N HIS A 45 -21.10 -34.14 -13.11
CA HIS A 45 -21.60 -33.47 -11.91
C HIS A 45 -21.85 -31.99 -12.21
N ASN A 46 -23.11 -31.59 -12.02
CA ASN A 46 -23.60 -30.23 -12.10
C ASN A 46 -22.73 -29.31 -11.23
N ASN A 47 -21.81 -28.59 -11.88
CA ASN A 47 -21.28 -27.36 -11.33
C ASN A 47 -22.02 -26.21 -12.01
N ASP A 48 -22.93 -25.59 -11.28
CA ASP A 48 -23.32 -24.19 -11.51
C ASP A 48 -22.10 -23.31 -11.23
N TYR A 49 -21.10 -23.37 -12.13
CA TYR A 49 -20.19 -22.25 -12.35
C TYR A 49 -20.92 -21.29 -13.29
N THR A 50 -21.84 -20.52 -12.73
CA THR A 50 -22.19 -19.25 -13.36
C THR A 50 -20.92 -18.41 -13.36
N SER A 51 -20.25 -18.41 -14.52
CA SER A 51 -19.35 -17.36 -15.03
C SER A 51 -19.52 -16.07 -14.23
N PHE A 52 -18.49 -15.70 -13.45
CA PHE A 52 -18.36 -14.32 -12.98
C PHE A 52 -18.22 -13.48 -14.24
N HIS A 53 -19.35 -12.94 -14.70
CA HIS A 53 -19.45 -12.13 -15.89
C HIS A 53 -18.33 -11.09 -15.94
N ASP A 54 -17.68 -11.01 -17.10
CA ASP A 54 -16.82 -9.92 -17.60
C ASP A 54 -17.57 -8.57 -17.65
N ASN A 55 -18.15 -8.16 -16.52
CA ASN A 55 -18.98 -6.98 -16.46
C ASN A 55 -18.07 -5.75 -16.46
N PRO A 56 -18.11 -4.92 -17.51
CA PRO A 56 -17.35 -3.69 -17.54
C PRO A 56 -17.77 -2.79 -16.38
N TRP A 57 -16.78 -2.15 -15.76
CA TRP A 57 -17.01 -1.14 -14.73
C TRP A 57 -17.54 0.13 -15.40
N PHE A 58 -18.81 0.42 -15.14
CA PHE A 58 -19.46 1.66 -15.54
C PHE A 58 -19.60 2.62 -14.36
N PHE A 59 -19.28 3.89 -14.58
CA PHE A 59 -19.50 4.95 -13.59
C PHE A 59 -20.01 6.21 -14.28
N ARG A 60 -21.20 6.69 -13.85
CA ARG A 60 -21.90 7.85 -14.43
C ARG A 60 -21.99 7.84 -15.96
N GLY A 61 -22.29 6.67 -16.52
CA GLY A 61 -22.40 6.48 -17.98
C GLY A 61 -21.07 6.29 -18.72
N ASN A 62 -19.93 6.44 -18.04
CA ASN A 62 -18.61 6.18 -18.62
C ASN A 62 -18.22 4.71 -18.44
N ASN A 63 -17.72 4.07 -19.50
CA ASN A 63 -17.18 2.71 -19.45
C ASN A 63 -15.71 2.77 -19.02
N ILE A 64 -15.47 2.74 -17.72
CA ILE A 64 -14.14 2.85 -17.11
C ILE A 64 -13.23 1.72 -17.56
N THR A 65 -13.77 0.50 -17.73
CA THR A 65 -13.00 -0.65 -18.25
C THR A 65 -12.44 -0.38 -19.64
N ARG A 66 -13.26 0.15 -20.55
CA ARG A 66 -12.80 0.50 -21.90
C ARG A 66 -11.78 1.63 -21.86
N MET A 67 -12.06 2.68 -21.11
CA MET A 67 -11.16 3.84 -20.98
C MET A 67 -9.80 3.44 -20.41
N PHE A 68 -9.76 2.48 -19.47
CA PHE A 68 -8.52 1.93 -18.94
C PHE A 68 -7.75 1.10 -19.98
N LYS A 69 -8.43 0.27 -20.77
CA LYS A 69 -7.79 -0.46 -21.89
C LYS A 69 -7.22 0.49 -22.95
N ASP A 70 -7.95 1.56 -23.27
CA ASP A 70 -7.50 2.59 -24.21
C ASP A 70 -6.27 3.31 -23.64
N TYR A 71 -6.29 3.64 -22.35
CA TYR A 71 -5.13 4.21 -21.63
C TYR A 71 -3.92 3.27 -21.65
N GLN A 72 -4.08 1.99 -21.33
CA GLN A 72 -3.00 0.99 -21.42
C GLN A 72 -2.42 0.92 -22.84
N SER A 73 -3.27 0.97 -23.88
CA SER A 73 -2.84 0.97 -25.28
C SER A 73 -1.98 2.19 -25.61
N VAL A 74 -2.34 3.37 -25.11
CA VAL A 74 -1.53 4.60 -25.23
C VAL A 74 -0.17 4.43 -24.54
N VAL A 75 -0.15 3.87 -23.33
CA VAL A 75 1.11 3.65 -22.59
C VAL A 75 2.02 2.63 -23.28
N HIS A 76 1.47 1.53 -23.82
CA HIS A 76 2.25 0.60 -24.64
C HIS A 76 2.91 1.29 -25.84
N GLY A 77 2.19 2.20 -26.51
CA GLY A 77 2.74 3.03 -27.58
C GLY A 77 3.92 3.90 -27.12
N LEU A 78 3.88 4.43 -25.90
CA LEU A 78 4.99 5.21 -25.34
C LEU A 78 6.23 4.35 -25.10
N ILE A 79 6.08 3.16 -24.52
CA ILE A 79 7.22 2.25 -24.29
C ILE A 79 7.87 1.86 -25.61
N ASN A 80 7.07 1.49 -26.61
CA ASN A 80 7.57 1.11 -27.93
C ASN A 80 8.36 2.25 -28.61
N LYS A 81 7.99 3.51 -28.33
CA LYS A 81 8.65 4.69 -28.90
C LYS A 81 9.93 5.09 -28.15
N TYR A 82 9.92 5.07 -26.82
CA TYR A 82 10.98 5.68 -26.00
C TYR A 82 11.98 4.66 -25.42
N THR A 83 11.72 3.35 -25.52
CA THR A 83 12.54 2.24 -25.00
C THR A 83 12.66 2.19 -23.47
N THR A 84 12.73 3.33 -22.78
CA THR A 84 12.68 3.46 -21.32
C THR A 84 11.82 4.65 -20.91
N LEU A 85 11.12 4.52 -19.78
CA LEU A 85 10.34 5.60 -19.16
C LEU A 85 10.84 5.83 -17.72
N PRO A 86 11.18 7.07 -17.33
CA PRO A 86 11.57 7.39 -15.96
C PRO A 86 10.39 7.23 -15.00
N LEU A 87 10.55 6.42 -13.96
CA LEU A 87 9.47 6.04 -13.04
C LEU A 87 8.83 7.26 -12.36
N GLU A 88 9.62 8.27 -12.02
CA GLU A 88 9.19 9.48 -11.31
C GLU A 88 8.20 10.36 -12.07
N LEU A 89 8.15 10.19 -13.40
CA LEU A 89 7.28 10.93 -14.30
C LEU A 89 6.15 10.06 -14.85
N TYR A 90 6.31 8.74 -14.80
CA TYR A 90 5.42 7.77 -15.46
C TYR A 90 4.93 6.67 -14.50
N LEU A 91 4.89 6.92 -13.18
CA LEU A 91 4.46 5.95 -12.17
C LEU A 91 3.06 5.40 -12.49
N ASN A 92 2.11 6.28 -12.78
CA ASN A 92 0.72 5.89 -13.05
C ASN A 92 0.61 5.10 -14.35
N GLU A 93 1.41 5.45 -15.37
CA GLU A 93 1.45 4.76 -16.65
C GLU A 93 2.06 3.37 -16.51
N LEU A 94 3.19 3.26 -15.81
CA LEU A 94 3.85 1.98 -15.58
C LEU A 94 2.97 1.06 -14.70
N ALA A 95 2.25 1.61 -13.73
CA ALA A 95 1.24 0.89 -12.94
C ALA A 95 0.06 0.41 -13.80
N ALA A 96 -0.37 1.20 -14.79
CA ALA A 96 -1.44 0.80 -15.69
C ALA A 96 -1.10 -0.49 -16.46
N LEU A 97 0.15 -0.66 -16.85
CA LEU A 97 0.63 -1.88 -17.52
C LEU A 97 0.63 -3.12 -16.64
N THR A 98 0.56 -2.94 -15.32
CA THR A 98 0.36 -4.03 -14.35
C THR A 98 -1.10 -4.13 -13.90
N HIS A 99 -2.03 -3.55 -14.66
CA HIS A 99 -3.48 -3.53 -14.40
C HIS A 99 -3.92 -2.59 -13.25
N ILE A 100 -3.03 -1.73 -12.78
CA ILE A 100 -3.29 -0.87 -11.63
C ILE A 100 -3.63 0.55 -12.10
N LEU A 101 -4.81 1.04 -11.74
CA LEU A 101 -5.22 2.43 -11.88
C LEU A 101 -4.89 3.19 -10.58
N VAL A 102 -3.87 4.04 -10.63
CA VAL A 102 -3.46 4.90 -9.51
C VAL A 102 -4.35 6.13 -9.44
N LEU A 103 -5.04 6.32 -8.31
CA LEU A 103 -6.02 7.37 -8.06
C LEU A 103 -5.62 8.20 -6.84
N ASN A 104 -4.49 8.92 -6.97
CA ASN A 104 -4.02 9.83 -5.94
C ASN A 104 -4.38 11.28 -6.31
N LYS A 105 -5.00 11.98 -5.35
CA LYS A 105 -5.48 13.34 -5.53
C LYS A 105 -4.37 14.27 -6.00
N HIS A 106 -4.64 15.04 -7.07
CA HIS A 106 -3.71 16.02 -7.66
C HIS A 106 -2.37 15.44 -8.19
N GLN A 107 -2.25 14.12 -8.36
CA GLN A 107 -1.03 13.46 -8.85
C GLN A 107 -1.21 12.82 -10.24
N HIS A 108 -2.21 13.27 -10.99
CA HIS A 108 -2.49 12.74 -12.32
C HIS A 108 -1.60 13.34 -13.41
N SER A 109 -1.09 12.49 -14.27
CA SER A 109 -0.36 12.91 -15.47
C SER A 109 -1.30 13.51 -16.52
N SER A 110 -0.74 14.25 -17.46
CA SER A 110 -1.51 14.71 -18.63
C SER A 110 -2.03 13.57 -19.52
N ILE A 111 -1.47 12.36 -19.41
CA ILE A 111 -1.87 11.20 -20.22
C ILE A 111 -3.16 10.59 -19.66
N VAL A 112 -3.18 10.29 -18.35
CA VAL A 112 -4.38 9.75 -17.70
C VAL A 112 -5.53 10.75 -17.72
N MET A 113 -5.26 12.05 -17.54
CA MET A 113 -6.28 13.09 -17.65
C MET A 113 -6.89 13.19 -19.05
N LYS A 114 -6.14 12.90 -20.12
CA LYS A 114 -6.70 12.85 -21.48
C LYS A 114 -7.54 11.61 -21.71
N ALA A 115 -7.20 10.50 -21.08
CA ALA A 115 -7.94 9.25 -21.21
C ALA A 115 -9.25 9.27 -20.41
N PHE A 116 -9.24 9.82 -19.20
CA PHE A 116 -10.37 9.77 -18.26
C PHE A 116 -11.12 11.09 -18.09
N LEU A 117 -10.53 12.23 -18.45
CA LEU A 117 -10.94 13.56 -18.01
C LEU A 117 -10.69 13.78 -16.51
N ALA A 118 -10.31 15.00 -16.13
CA ALA A 118 -9.98 15.33 -14.74
C ALA A 118 -11.18 15.17 -13.81
N GLU A 119 -12.36 15.63 -14.23
CA GLU A 119 -13.60 15.57 -13.45
C GLU A 119 -13.97 14.13 -13.06
N LEU A 120 -13.86 13.20 -14.00
CA LEU A 120 -14.16 11.78 -13.75
C LEU A 120 -13.17 11.17 -12.75
N LEU A 121 -11.88 11.50 -12.87
CA LEU A 121 -10.86 11.01 -11.95
C LEU A 121 -11.10 11.53 -10.53
N ASP A 122 -11.42 12.82 -10.38
CA ASP A 122 -11.74 13.42 -9.08
C ASP A 122 -12.96 12.74 -8.44
N GLU A 123 -14.00 12.43 -9.23
CA GLU A 123 -15.17 11.71 -8.73
C GLU A 123 -14.85 10.27 -8.30
N LEU A 124 -13.96 9.57 -9.00
CA LEU A 124 -13.49 8.24 -8.62
C LEU A 124 -12.63 8.28 -7.35
N ILE A 125 -11.79 9.32 -7.19
CA ILE A 125 -10.97 9.55 -5.99
C ILE A 125 -11.83 9.78 -4.76
N GLU A 126 -12.98 10.44 -4.89
CA GLU A 126 -13.89 10.63 -3.74
C GLU A 126 -14.75 9.38 -3.49
N LEU A 127 -15.17 8.67 -4.55
CA LEU A 127 -16.01 7.48 -4.43
C LEU A 127 -15.29 6.32 -3.74
N LEU A 128 -14.13 5.91 -4.24
CA LEU A 128 -13.51 4.64 -3.83
C LEU A 128 -13.07 4.60 -2.36
N PRO A 129 -12.48 5.66 -1.78
CA PRO A 129 -12.26 5.74 -0.34
C PRO A 129 -13.57 5.67 0.45
N SER A 130 -14.63 6.38 0.02
CA SER A 130 -15.92 6.37 0.72
C SER A 130 -16.59 5.00 0.75
N GLU A 131 -16.39 4.18 -0.28
CA GLU A 131 -16.88 2.79 -0.31
C GLU A 131 -15.99 1.83 0.49
N SER A 132 -14.71 2.17 0.68
CA SER A 132 -13.71 1.26 1.25
C SER A 132 -13.45 1.51 2.73
N MET A 133 -13.73 2.72 3.22
CA MET A 133 -13.41 3.16 4.57
C MET A 133 -14.65 3.66 5.30
N ASN A 134 -14.80 3.24 6.56
CA ASN A 134 -15.73 3.87 7.49
C ASN A 134 -14.98 4.93 8.31
N TYR A 135 -15.20 6.20 7.98
CA TYR A 135 -14.61 7.33 8.69
C TYR A 135 -15.36 7.69 9.98
N ASN A 136 -16.48 7.03 10.28
CA ASN A 136 -17.20 7.24 11.53
C ASN A 136 -16.51 6.50 12.67
N LEU A 137 -15.65 7.22 13.38
CA LEU A 137 -15.14 6.80 14.67
C LEU A 137 -15.88 7.58 15.75
N ASP A 138 -16.82 6.95 16.44
CA ASP A 138 -17.48 7.58 17.58
C ASP A 138 -16.51 7.62 18.77
N PHE A 139 -16.17 8.83 19.18
CA PHE A 139 -15.28 9.07 20.30
C PHE A 139 -15.98 10.06 21.23
N ASN A 140 -16.53 9.55 22.33
CA ASN A 140 -17.33 10.40 23.22
C ASN A 140 -16.50 11.57 23.78
N ASP A 141 -17.18 12.68 24.06
CA ASP A 141 -16.55 13.91 24.55
C ASP A 141 -15.77 13.68 25.85
N GLN A 142 -16.27 12.84 26.76
CA GLN A 142 -15.63 12.56 28.03
C GLN A 142 -14.27 11.84 27.86
N HIS A 143 -14.18 10.89 26.93
CA HIS A 143 -12.96 10.20 26.55
C HIS A 143 -12.01 11.16 25.88
N TYR A 144 -12.51 12.03 25.00
CA TYR A 144 -11.67 13.01 24.31
C TYR A 144 -11.05 14.00 25.29
N MET A 145 -11.86 14.51 26.22
CA MET A 145 -11.41 15.40 27.29
C MET A 145 -10.41 14.72 28.21
N THR A 146 -10.64 13.45 28.56
CA THR A 146 -9.72 12.69 29.40
C THR A 146 -8.38 12.49 28.70
N LEU A 147 -8.39 12.01 27.44
CA LEU A 147 -7.19 11.88 26.61
C LEU A 147 -6.41 13.19 26.54
N THR A 148 -7.09 14.28 26.17
CA THR A 148 -6.47 15.59 25.98
C THR A 148 -5.86 16.09 27.28
N ARG A 149 -6.60 16.01 28.39
CA ARG A 149 -6.11 16.38 29.72
C ARG A 149 -4.88 15.57 30.11
N THR A 150 -4.89 14.25 29.91
CA THR A 150 -3.74 13.40 30.25
C THR A 150 -2.50 13.75 29.43
N ILE A 151 -2.64 13.97 28.12
CA ILE A 151 -1.54 14.38 27.23
C ILE A 151 -1.02 15.78 27.60
N THR A 152 -1.90 16.75 27.86
CA THR A 152 -1.51 18.09 28.30
C THR A 152 -0.79 18.03 29.63
N ASN A 153 -1.30 17.26 30.60
CA ASN A 153 -0.66 17.11 31.90
C ASN A 153 0.74 16.50 31.78
N LEU A 154 0.92 15.54 30.86
CA LEU A 154 2.21 14.92 30.57
C LEU A 154 3.17 15.93 29.95
N SER A 155 2.72 16.71 28.96
CA SER A 155 3.52 17.77 28.32
C SER A 155 3.93 18.86 29.32
N MET A 156 3.10 19.16 30.30
CA MET A 156 3.37 20.13 31.37
C MET A 156 4.16 19.55 32.54
N SER A 157 4.59 18.28 32.46
CA SER A 157 5.28 17.56 33.55
C SER A 157 4.49 17.53 34.87
N SER A 158 3.16 17.64 34.82
CA SER A 158 2.26 17.60 35.98
C SER A 158 1.79 16.18 36.32
N THR A 159 2.06 15.21 35.45
CA THR A 159 1.87 13.78 35.68
C THR A 159 3.07 13.01 35.13
N THR A 160 3.30 11.79 35.61
CA THR A 160 4.38 10.92 35.07
C THR A 160 3.88 10.10 33.89
N ARG A 161 4.81 9.53 33.11
CA ARG A 161 4.48 8.61 32.01
C ARG A 161 3.72 7.40 32.51
N GLU A 162 4.14 6.82 33.64
CA GLU A 162 3.50 5.66 34.26
C GLU A 162 2.05 5.96 34.63
N GLN A 163 1.80 7.13 35.22
CA GLN A 163 0.46 7.54 35.62
C GLN A 163 -0.43 7.83 34.41
N ALA A 164 0.10 8.46 33.36
CA ALA A 164 -0.60 8.69 32.11
C ALA A 164 -0.95 7.36 31.40
N ILE A 165 0.01 6.43 31.33
CA ILE A 165 -0.20 5.09 30.77
C ILE A 165 -1.30 4.34 31.53
N LEU A 166 -1.31 4.41 32.86
CA LEU A 166 -2.32 3.77 33.69
C LEU A 166 -3.72 4.36 33.42
N GLU A 167 -3.85 5.69 33.42
CA GLU A 167 -5.13 6.38 33.18
C GLU A 167 -5.69 6.05 31.79
N LEU A 168 -4.87 6.14 30.73
CA LEU A 168 -5.31 5.85 29.37
C LEU A 168 -5.63 4.37 29.15
N THR A 169 -4.85 3.47 29.75
CA THR A 169 -5.11 2.02 29.66
C THR A 169 -6.43 1.67 30.33
N ALA A 170 -6.68 2.20 31.54
CA ALA A 170 -7.94 1.99 32.26
C ALA A 170 -9.12 2.54 31.47
N MET A 171 -9.03 3.76 30.95
CA MET A 171 -10.07 4.37 30.12
C MET A 171 -10.38 3.54 28.86
N SER A 172 -9.37 2.94 28.22
CA SER A 172 -9.57 2.12 27.02
C SER A 172 -10.32 0.80 27.28
N ALA A 173 -10.43 0.34 28.53
CA ALA A 173 -10.98 -0.96 28.87
C ALA A 173 -12.48 -1.10 28.52
N ASP A 174 -13.22 0.01 28.50
CA ASP A 174 -14.66 0.01 28.24
C ASP A 174 -15.02 0.55 26.84
N MET A 175 -14.01 0.91 26.04
CA MET A 175 -14.22 1.51 24.72
C MET A 175 -14.57 0.48 23.64
N GLU A 176 -15.26 0.92 22.59
CA GLU A 176 -15.43 0.11 21.39
C GLU A 176 -14.09 -0.21 20.71
N TYR A 177 -14.12 -1.18 19.79
CA TYR A 177 -12.93 -1.73 19.15
C TYR A 177 -11.98 -0.66 18.61
N GLY A 178 -12.46 0.24 17.75
CA GLY A 178 -11.63 1.29 17.12
C GLY A 178 -11.00 2.26 18.13
N PRO A 179 -11.80 2.99 18.93
CA PRO A 179 -11.28 3.92 19.93
C PRO A 179 -10.32 3.28 20.94
N ARG A 180 -10.62 2.06 21.41
CA ARG A 180 -9.75 1.28 22.29
C ARG A 180 -8.37 1.07 21.70
N ARG A 181 -8.29 0.70 20.42
CA ARG A 181 -7.03 0.43 19.71
C ARG A 181 -6.22 1.71 19.53
N LEU A 182 -6.88 2.81 19.18
CA LEU A 182 -6.25 4.12 19.07
C LEU A 182 -5.61 4.54 20.41
N ILE A 183 -6.37 4.46 21.52
CA ILE A 183 -5.85 4.83 22.83
C ILE A 183 -4.68 3.94 23.24
N ARG A 184 -4.74 2.62 23.00
CA ARG A 184 -3.61 1.71 23.27
C ARG A 184 -2.38 2.04 22.43
N GLY A 185 -2.56 2.44 21.18
CA GLY A 185 -1.47 2.91 20.32
C GLY A 185 -0.82 4.18 20.88
N ILE A 186 -1.61 5.15 21.33
CA ILE A 186 -1.12 6.35 22.00
C ILE A 186 -0.37 6.00 23.29
N THR A 187 -0.89 5.07 24.10
CA THR A 187 -0.20 4.57 25.29
C THR A 187 1.17 3.98 24.96
N ASN A 188 1.28 3.19 23.88
CA ASN A 188 2.55 2.63 23.42
C ASN A 188 3.52 3.73 22.96
N LEU A 189 3.02 4.77 22.28
CA LEU A 189 3.83 5.95 21.93
C LEU A 189 4.35 6.67 23.18
N ILE A 190 3.51 6.89 24.19
CA ILE A 190 3.90 7.43 25.51
C ILE A 190 4.87 6.49 26.23
N GLN A 191 5.00 5.21 25.86
CA GLN A 191 6.03 4.35 26.43
C GLN A 191 7.36 4.49 25.67
N LYS A 192 7.30 4.60 24.34
CA LYS A 192 8.47 4.47 23.44
C LYS A 192 9.14 5.79 23.05
N LEU A 193 8.37 6.86 22.88
CA LEU A 193 8.88 8.13 22.37
C LEU A 193 9.86 8.79 23.34
N PRO A 194 10.94 9.43 22.83
CA PRO A 194 11.87 10.19 23.66
C PRO A 194 11.18 11.37 24.36
N ASN A 195 11.67 11.73 25.55
CA ASN A 195 11.13 12.87 26.31
C ASN A 195 11.54 14.22 25.74
N THR A 196 12.60 14.25 24.92
CA THR A 196 13.13 15.47 24.32
C THR A 196 13.00 15.37 22.80
N PRO A 197 12.54 16.43 22.12
CA PRO A 197 12.51 16.47 20.67
C PRO A 197 13.89 16.22 20.05
N LEU A 198 13.90 15.62 18.87
CA LEU A 198 15.11 15.51 18.07
C LEU A 198 15.54 16.90 17.59
N LYS A 199 16.86 17.11 17.55
CA LYS A 199 17.43 18.35 16.98
C LYS A 199 17.36 18.35 15.45
N ASP A 200 17.64 17.20 14.84
CA ASP A 200 17.54 16.98 13.40
C ASP A 200 16.84 15.64 13.13
N SER A 201 15.73 15.70 12.39
CA SER A 201 14.98 14.51 11.98
C SER A 201 15.73 13.62 11.00
N ASN A 202 16.80 14.11 10.38
CA ASN A 202 17.59 13.38 9.39
C ASN A 202 18.62 12.41 10.02
N ASP A 203 18.90 12.56 11.32
CA ASP A 203 19.83 11.69 12.06
C ASP A 203 19.20 10.35 12.47
N VAL A 204 17.89 10.20 12.27
CA VAL A 204 17.14 9.00 12.65
C VAL A 204 17.32 7.92 11.59
N SER A 205 17.78 6.75 12.02
CA SER A 205 17.91 5.60 11.12
C SER A 205 16.55 5.05 10.69
N GLU A 206 16.48 4.32 9.57
CA GLU A 206 15.25 3.69 9.10
C GLU A 206 14.66 2.74 10.15
N ILE A 207 15.53 1.99 10.84
CA ILE A 207 15.15 1.09 11.95
C ILE A 207 14.53 1.88 13.10
N GLU A 208 15.15 2.99 13.49
CA GLU A 208 14.65 3.82 14.57
C GLU A 208 13.31 4.49 14.21
N ILE A 209 13.14 4.94 12.96
CA ILE A 209 11.87 5.49 12.45
C ILE A 209 10.74 4.49 12.69
N TRP A 210 10.85 3.29 12.13
CA TRP A 210 9.73 2.37 12.25
C TRP A 210 9.61 1.80 13.66
N SER A 211 10.69 1.42 14.34
CA SER A 211 10.59 0.72 15.62
C SER A 211 10.23 1.62 16.81
N THR A 212 10.62 2.90 16.78
CA THR A 212 10.39 3.84 17.89
C THR A 212 9.14 4.69 17.67
N TYR A 213 8.85 5.09 16.43
CA TYR A 213 7.80 6.07 16.15
C TYR A 213 6.54 5.44 15.58
N PHE A 214 6.64 4.55 14.58
CA PHE A 214 5.45 4.03 13.90
C PHE A 214 4.93 2.70 14.44
N ASP A 215 5.80 1.71 14.65
CA ASP A 215 5.46 0.39 15.17
C ASP A 215 4.60 0.43 16.45
N PRO A 216 4.88 1.28 17.46
CA PRO A 216 4.06 1.34 18.67
C PRO A 216 2.58 1.66 18.40
N LEU A 217 2.31 2.50 17.40
CA LEU A 217 0.97 2.87 16.96
C LEU A 217 0.40 1.84 15.98
N LEU A 218 1.15 1.49 14.93
CA LEU A 218 0.72 0.60 13.87
C LEU A 218 0.37 -0.79 14.38
N LEU A 219 1.11 -1.33 15.35
CA LEU A 219 0.78 -2.61 15.99
C LEU A 219 -0.61 -2.57 16.62
N CYS A 220 -1.02 -1.46 17.24
CA CYS A 220 -2.35 -1.36 17.81
C CYS A 220 -3.42 -1.13 16.74
N LEU A 221 -3.13 -0.36 15.70
CA LEU A 221 -4.12 -0.06 14.66
C LEU A 221 -4.37 -1.23 13.72
N ILE A 222 -3.33 -2.02 13.42
CA ILE A 222 -3.34 -3.07 12.40
C ILE A 222 -3.43 -4.46 13.04
N CYS A 223 -2.52 -4.83 13.95
CA CYS A 223 -2.49 -6.19 14.50
C CYS A 223 -3.72 -6.50 15.33
N ASP A 224 -4.38 -7.61 15.04
CA ASP A 224 -5.40 -8.20 15.90
C ASP A 224 -5.13 -9.71 16.04
N PRO A 225 -4.42 -10.13 17.10
CA PRO A 225 -4.21 -11.55 17.36
C PRO A 225 -5.51 -12.36 17.49
N ASN A 226 -6.61 -11.75 17.95
CA ASN A 226 -7.90 -12.44 18.07
C ASN A 226 -8.56 -12.67 16.70
N ARG A 227 -8.24 -11.82 15.71
CA ARG A 227 -8.63 -12.01 14.30
C ARG A 227 -7.50 -12.61 13.46
N LEU A 228 -6.45 -13.12 14.11
CA LEU A 228 -5.29 -13.74 13.46
C LEU A 228 -4.49 -12.79 12.55
N VAL A 229 -4.63 -11.47 12.73
CA VAL A 229 -3.96 -10.46 11.92
C VAL A 229 -2.68 -10.00 12.61
N HIS A 230 -1.56 -10.06 11.90
CA HIS A 230 -0.25 -9.68 12.40
C HIS A 230 0.47 -8.74 11.43
N LEU A 231 0.98 -7.62 11.93
CA LEU A 231 1.99 -6.80 11.26
C LEU A 231 3.36 -7.36 11.59
N CYS A 232 4.16 -7.62 10.57
CA CYS A 232 5.51 -8.16 10.69
C CYS A 232 6.46 -7.29 9.86
N TRP A 233 7.49 -6.74 10.50
CA TRP A 233 8.64 -6.18 9.78
C TRP A 233 9.41 -7.33 9.15
N ALA A 234 9.16 -7.55 7.86
CA ALA A 234 9.46 -8.80 7.18
C ALA A 234 10.89 -8.81 6.68
N ASN A 235 11.61 -9.94 6.80
CA ASN A 235 12.88 -10.21 6.13
C ASN A 235 12.77 -11.31 5.06
N VAL A 236 11.58 -11.44 4.45
CA VAL A 236 11.23 -12.54 3.55
C VAL A 236 10.53 -12.02 2.30
N ILE A 237 10.65 -12.77 1.21
CA ILE A 237 9.87 -12.52 -0.01
C ILE A 237 8.45 -13.06 0.25
N PRO A 238 7.39 -12.29 -0.06
CA PRO A 238 6.01 -12.78 0.07
C PRO A 238 5.77 -14.03 -0.79
N THR A 239 4.92 -14.93 -0.32
CA THR A 239 4.59 -16.18 -1.03
C THR A 239 3.78 -15.91 -2.29
N GLU A 240 3.13 -14.75 -2.37
CA GLU A 240 2.28 -14.29 -3.47
C GLU A 240 3.07 -13.88 -4.73
N GLY A 241 4.40 -14.01 -4.67
CA GLY A 241 5.28 -13.92 -5.82
C GLY A 241 6.02 -12.60 -5.94
N GLY A 242 6.88 -12.53 -6.96
CA GLY A 242 7.83 -11.44 -7.16
C GLY A 242 9.26 -11.83 -6.77
N LYS A 243 10.16 -10.84 -6.84
CA LYS A 243 11.58 -10.98 -6.44
C LYS A 243 12.02 -9.91 -5.45
N SER A 244 11.13 -8.95 -5.20
CA SER A 244 11.31 -7.88 -4.25
C SER A 244 10.65 -8.27 -2.94
N ARG A 245 11.14 -7.68 -1.85
CA ARG A 245 10.62 -7.86 -0.50
C ARG A 245 10.10 -6.49 -0.03
N PRO A 246 8.92 -6.42 0.59
CA PRO A 246 8.49 -5.24 1.31
C PRO A 246 9.18 -5.16 2.68
N ASP A 247 9.30 -3.96 3.24
CA ASP A 247 9.80 -3.76 4.60
C ASP A 247 8.84 -4.33 5.66
N ALA A 248 7.53 -4.33 5.40
CA ALA A 248 6.51 -4.91 6.27
C ALA A 248 5.47 -5.75 5.51
N ILE A 249 4.95 -6.78 6.18
CA ILE A 249 3.84 -7.62 5.73
C ILE A 249 2.77 -7.62 6.83
N ILE A 250 1.52 -7.39 6.44
CA ILE A 250 0.35 -7.65 7.26
C ILE A 250 -0.17 -9.01 6.83
N ALA A 251 -0.15 -10.01 7.71
CA ALA A 251 -0.48 -11.38 7.36
C ALA A 251 -1.57 -11.95 8.27
N LYS A 252 -2.34 -12.90 7.73
CA LYS A 252 -3.23 -13.75 8.51
C LYS A 252 -2.47 -15.02 8.94
N LYS A 253 -2.46 -15.32 10.23
CA LYS A 253 -1.75 -16.47 10.80
C LYS A 253 -2.73 -17.50 11.37
N GLN A 254 -2.84 -18.66 10.73
CA GLN A 254 -3.73 -19.74 11.16
C GLN A 254 -2.93 -21.04 11.36
N GLN A 255 -3.26 -21.79 12.41
CA GLN A 255 -2.64 -23.10 12.67
C GLN A 255 -1.09 -23.10 12.65
N LEU A 256 -0.49 -22.06 13.24
CA LEU A 256 0.96 -21.82 13.32
C LEU A 256 1.64 -21.37 12.01
N GLU A 257 0.90 -21.29 10.90
CA GLU A 257 1.41 -20.90 9.59
C GLU A 257 0.80 -19.56 9.13
N TYR A 258 1.51 -18.86 8.24
CA TYR A 258 0.97 -17.68 7.58
C TYR A 258 0.21 -18.12 6.33
N GLU A 259 -1.10 -17.86 6.30
CA GLU A 259 -1.97 -18.26 5.17
C GLU A 259 -1.78 -17.35 3.96
N GLY A 260 -1.52 -16.07 4.21
CA GLY A 260 -1.34 -15.07 3.17
C GLY A 260 -1.26 -13.65 3.72
N SER A 261 -0.67 -12.79 2.92
CA SER A 261 -0.56 -11.35 3.08
C SER A 261 -1.91 -10.69 2.79
N ILE A 262 -2.33 -9.82 3.72
CA ILE A 262 -3.51 -8.97 3.63
C ILE A 262 -3.12 -7.47 3.60
N GLY A 263 -1.83 -7.18 3.48
CA GLY A 263 -1.30 -5.84 3.27
C GLY A 263 0.22 -5.79 3.36
N HIS A 264 0.79 -4.66 2.98
CA HIS A 264 2.23 -4.46 2.88
C HIS A 264 2.66 -3.05 3.33
N GLY A 265 3.91 -2.90 3.72
CA GLY A 265 4.48 -1.59 4.07
C GLY A 265 5.89 -1.40 3.56
N GLU A 266 6.25 -0.15 3.26
CA GLU A 266 7.61 0.28 2.93
C GLU A 266 8.03 1.42 3.86
N VAL A 267 9.30 1.46 4.25
CA VAL A 267 9.85 2.48 5.14
C VAL A 267 11.08 3.09 4.54
N LYS A 268 11.14 4.41 4.48
CA LYS A 268 12.35 5.14 4.12
C LYS A 268 12.54 6.33 5.03
N VAL A 269 13.80 6.59 5.38
CA VAL A 269 14.22 7.83 6.04
C VAL A 269 13.93 9.06 5.18
N ASN A 270 13.80 10.23 5.81
CA ASN A 270 13.73 11.50 5.09
C ASN A 270 15.12 11.87 4.55
N GLN A 271 15.58 11.19 3.52
CA GLN A 271 16.80 11.55 2.83
C GLN A 271 16.48 12.74 1.92
N GLY A 272 16.80 13.97 2.34
CA GLY A 272 16.45 15.22 1.62
C GLY A 272 16.37 15.10 0.08
N ASN A 273 17.52 15.03 -0.59
CA ASN A 273 17.63 14.85 -2.05
C ASN A 273 17.62 13.38 -2.52
N ALA A 274 17.19 12.41 -1.71
CA ALA A 274 17.03 11.05 -2.22
C ALA A 274 16.17 11.06 -3.48
N SER A 275 16.60 10.28 -4.46
CA SER A 275 15.98 10.31 -5.76
C SER A 275 14.51 9.99 -5.58
N LYS A 276 13.66 10.92 -6.03
CA LYS A 276 12.21 10.72 -6.19
C LYS A 276 11.90 9.34 -6.80
N TYR A 277 12.83 8.81 -7.60
CA TYR A 277 12.91 7.43 -8.05
C TYR A 277 12.65 6.38 -6.96
N LEU A 278 13.42 6.36 -5.87
CA LEU A 278 13.31 5.32 -4.84
C LEU A 278 11.93 5.35 -4.19
N LEU A 279 11.43 6.54 -3.88
CA LEU A 279 10.08 6.71 -3.34
C LEU A 279 9.03 6.16 -4.29
N CYS A 280 9.09 6.55 -5.58
CA CYS A 280 8.16 6.04 -6.59
C CYS A 280 8.30 4.53 -6.80
N MET A 281 9.51 3.97 -6.66
CA MET A 281 9.76 2.53 -6.77
C MET A 281 9.11 1.78 -5.63
N ASP A 282 9.24 2.27 -4.40
CA ASP A 282 8.60 1.67 -3.23
C ASP A 282 7.07 1.78 -3.34
N THR A 283 6.52 2.91 -3.79
CA THR A 283 5.07 3.05 -4.05
C THR A 283 4.59 2.08 -5.13
N PHE A 284 5.34 1.95 -6.22
CA PHE A 284 5.03 1.01 -7.30
C PHE A 284 5.06 -0.44 -6.82
N HIS A 285 6.08 -0.81 -6.04
CA HIS A 285 6.19 -2.13 -5.43
C HIS A 285 5.02 -2.42 -4.50
N LEU A 286 4.63 -1.49 -3.62
CA LEU A 286 3.46 -1.65 -2.75
C LEU A 286 2.18 -1.97 -3.53
N ALA A 287 1.93 -1.22 -4.61
CA ALA A 287 0.76 -1.45 -5.44
C ALA A 287 0.79 -2.84 -6.10
N VAL A 288 1.96 -3.27 -6.59
CA VAL A 288 2.15 -4.60 -7.20
C VAL A 288 2.06 -5.72 -6.17
N PHE A 289 2.65 -5.57 -4.98
CA PHE A 289 2.55 -6.56 -3.90
C PHE A 289 1.10 -6.77 -3.49
N ASN A 290 0.35 -5.69 -3.29
CA ASN A 290 -1.06 -5.79 -2.96
C ASN A 290 -1.87 -6.44 -4.09
N LYS A 291 -1.64 -6.07 -5.35
CA LYS A 291 -2.29 -6.73 -6.50
C LYS A 291 -2.02 -8.24 -6.50
N ASN A 292 -0.76 -8.64 -6.36
CA ASN A 292 -0.40 -10.06 -6.37
C ASN A 292 -1.07 -10.81 -5.21
N ALA A 293 -1.12 -10.20 -4.02
CA ALA A 293 -1.80 -10.79 -2.88
C ALA A 293 -3.32 -10.84 -3.04
N ILE A 294 -3.95 -9.85 -3.68
CA ILE A 294 -5.36 -9.93 -4.12
C ILE A 294 -5.57 -11.19 -4.98
N ASP A 295 -4.70 -11.39 -5.98
CA ASP A 295 -4.86 -12.45 -6.97
C ASP A 295 -4.65 -13.84 -6.40
N VAL A 296 -3.62 -14.01 -5.57
CA VAL A 296 -3.24 -15.29 -4.96
C VAL A 296 -4.19 -15.64 -3.82
N ASN A 297 -4.46 -14.69 -2.92
CA ASN A 297 -5.26 -14.93 -1.72
C ASN A 297 -6.77 -14.70 -1.93
N LYS A 298 -7.19 -14.35 -3.15
CA LYS A 298 -8.60 -14.14 -3.54
C LYS A 298 -9.31 -13.10 -2.66
N LEU A 299 -8.65 -11.98 -2.44
CA LEU A 299 -9.13 -10.88 -1.60
C LEU A 299 -9.81 -9.80 -2.44
N ASN A 300 -10.70 -9.00 -1.84
CA ASN A 300 -11.33 -7.88 -2.56
C ASN A 300 -10.49 -6.60 -2.48
N GLY A 301 -9.66 -6.47 -1.45
CA GLY A 301 -8.75 -5.35 -1.29
C GLY A 301 -7.81 -5.52 -0.09
N LEU A 302 -6.73 -4.74 -0.10
CA LEU A 302 -5.63 -4.80 0.86
C LEU A 302 -5.20 -3.40 1.28
N LEU A 303 -4.72 -3.31 2.51
CA LEU A 303 -4.09 -2.12 3.06
C LEU A 303 -2.62 -2.06 2.61
N ALA A 304 -2.15 -0.89 2.21
CA ALA A 304 -0.72 -0.60 2.13
C ALA A 304 -0.40 0.65 2.95
N PHE A 305 0.83 0.76 3.42
CA PHE A 305 1.33 1.98 4.04
C PHE A 305 2.76 2.29 3.61
N GLN A 306 3.11 3.56 3.56
CA GLN A 306 4.44 4.01 3.17
C GLN A 306 4.91 5.09 4.14
N ILE A 307 5.92 4.73 4.94
CA ILE A 307 6.55 5.65 5.86
C ILE A 307 7.71 6.35 5.15
N ARG A 308 7.68 7.68 5.14
CA ARG A 308 8.75 8.54 4.67
C ARG A 308 9.11 9.57 5.73
N GLY A 309 10.24 9.35 6.41
CA GLY A 309 10.60 10.16 7.57
C GLY A 309 9.55 10.02 8.66
N PHE A 310 8.97 11.14 9.06
CA PHE A 310 7.88 11.22 10.05
C PHE A 310 6.48 11.33 9.41
N ASN A 311 6.34 11.02 8.12
CA ASN A 311 5.04 10.94 7.45
C ASN A 311 4.74 9.48 7.11
N ASP A 312 3.51 9.05 7.35
CA ASP A 312 3.00 7.74 6.98
C ASP A 312 1.76 7.92 6.13
N THR A 313 1.78 7.38 4.91
CA THR A 313 0.66 7.46 3.98
C THR A 313 0.05 6.09 3.80
N PHE A 314 -1.25 5.99 4.03
CA PHE A 314 -2.02 4.76 3.91
C PHE A 314 -2.73 4.73 2.56
N PHE A 315 -2.68 3.58 1.92
CA PHE A 315 -3.31 3.31 0.64
C PHE A 315 -4.20 2.08 0.74
N VAL A 316 -5.21 2.02 -0.12
CA VAL A 316 -5.97 0.80 -0.36
C VAL A 316 -5.79 0.38 -1.81
N SER A 317 -5.50 -0.91 -2.00
CA SER A 317 -5.63 -1.59 -3.30
C SER A 317 -6.94 -2.35 -3.32
N ARG A 318 -7.75 -2.20 -4.36
CA ARG A 318 -9.02 -2.91 -4.49
C ARG A 318 -9.19 -3.44 -5.91
N LEU A 319 -9.63 -4.70 -6.04
CA LEU A 319 -10.11 -5.22 -7.32
C LEU A 319 -11.49 -4.60 -7.60
N VAL A 320 -11.57 -3.73 -8.60
CA VAL A 320 -12.83 -3.03 -8.95
C VAL A 320 -13.63 -3.77 -10.02
N THR A 321 -12.93 -4.44 -10.94
CA THR A 321 -13.49 -5.38 -11.91
C THR A 321 -12.36 -6.26 -12.44
N ASN A 322 -12.68 -7.34 -13.16
CA ASN A 322 -11.69 -8.26 -13.71
C ASN A 322 -10.59 -7.51 -14.47
N GLY A 323 -9.35 -7.68 -14.01
CA GLY A 323 -8.17 -7.09 -14.62
C GLY A 323 -8.00 -5.58 -14.41
N ILE A 324 -8.68 -4.97 -13.42
CA ILE A 324 -8.48 -3.58 -13.01
C ILE A 324 -8.44 -3.48 -11.49
N TYR A 325 -7.31 -2.98 -10.97
CA TYR A 325 -7.10 -2.74 -9.55
C TYR A 325 -6.99 -1.25 -9.34
N ALA A 326 -7.80 -0.67 -8.45
CA ALA A 326 -7.62 0.70 -8.03
C ALA A 326 -6.61 0.76 -6.88
N PHE A 327 -5.69 1.73 -6.92
CA PHE A 327 -4.76 2.03 -5.83
C PHE A 327 -4.87 3.51 -5.47
N PHE A 328 -5.30 3.82 -4.25
CA PHE A 328 -5.61 5.18 -3.82
C PHE A 328 -5.26 5.43 -2.36
N GLU A 329 -4.88 6.66 -2.06
CA GLU A 329 -4.63 7.14 -0.70
C GLU A 329 -5.92 7.24 0.10
N ILE A 330 -5.89 6.83 1.37
CA ILE A 330 -7.04 6.90 2.30
C ILE A 330 -6.77 7.77 3.54
N ALA A 331 -5.50 7.98 3.89
CA ALA A 331 -5.09 8.80 5.03
C ALA A 331 -3.59 9.11 4.96
N CYS A 332 -3.20 10.22 5.57
CA CYS A 332 -1.80 10.58 5.82
C CYS A 332 -1.66 11.01 7.29
N LEU A 333 -0.73 10.39 8.01
CA LEU A 333 -0.37 10.72 9.38
C LEU A 333 1.01 11.38 9.38
N ARG A 334 1.16 12.45 10.17
CA ARG A 334 2.46 13.09 10.39
C ARG A 334 2.77 13.14 11.87
N PHE A 335 3.90 12.55 12.26
CA PHE A 335 4.46 12.73 13.59
C PHE A 335 5.26 14.04 13.66
N PRO A 336 5.26 14.71 14.84
CA PRO A 336 5.96 15.97 15.05
C PRO A 336 7.48 15.87 14.94
#